data_AF-H5TPS6-F1
#
_entry.id   AF-H5TPS6-F1
#
_cell.length_a   1.000
_cell.length_b   1.000
_cell.length_c   1.000
_cell.angle_alpha   90.00
_cell.angle_beta   90.00
_cell.angle_gamma   90.00
#
_symmetry.space_group_name_H-M   'P 1'
#
loop_
_entity.id
_entity.type
_entity.pdbx_description
1 polymer ?
#
loop_
_entity_poly.entity_id
_entity_poly.type
_entity_poly.pdbx_seq_one_letter_code
_entity_poly.pdbx_strand_id
1 'polypeptide(L)'
;MTTANRGSATPETDLITDYLRLGLAFDRLEEGFVDAYTGDPTLRSEIANGPAPDPSRLADRARGLRGELPAGLPTDRAAFVDAHLRALECSARKFAGDDIGFVDEVRAYFDVDIAPADTDDYRKAHGELGSALGVPDASGPVLSDAYAAYRRSDEIPPERVDECVRAFSGALRERVRDEFPLSDNEIVEFEVVTDKPWSGFNYYLGNYRSRVAINADLTQYMSSLPHLIAHEAYPGHHTEHCRKEQILVGGGQAEQTIFLVNTPQCLMAEGLADHALHAAIGDDWGLWAQEIYADLGLRFDGERAQRVGRASSGLLTVRQDAALMLHDQHADVDIVAGFLERWLLAPPERARQMLRFLTSPLWRAYISTYVEGYRLLEEWLEAVPEPERLARFGRLLDEPLTPALLRAELGQ
;
A
#
# COMPACT_ATOMS: atom_id res chain seq x y z
N MET A 1 -34.79 -41.01 9.43
CA MET A 1 -34.89 -39.60 9.84
C MET A 1 -33.70 -39.31 10.71
N THR A 2 -32.60 -38.91 10.09
CA THR A 2 -31.35 -38.56 10.78
C THR A 2 -31.38 -37.04 10.91
N THR A 3 -31.67 -36.55 12.10
CA THR A 3 -31.62 -35.13 12.44
C THR A 3 -30.18 -34.66 12.27
N ALA A 4 -29.95 -33.81 11.27
CA ALA A 4 -28.72 -33.08 11.09
C ALA A 4 -28.51 -32.17 12.32
N ASN A 5 -27.41 -32.42 13.02
CA ASN A 5 -26.95 -31.61 14.12
C ASN A 5 -26.49 -30.26 13.55
N ARG A 6 -27.34 -29.22 13.63
CA ARG A 6 -26.88 -27.84 13.49
C ARG A 6 -26.04 -27.54 14.72
N GLY A 7 -24.72 -27.68 14.61
CA GLY A 7 -23.80 -27.26 15.66
C GLY A 7 -24.05 -25.80 16.00
N SER A 8 -24.20 -25.48 17.28
CA SER A 8 -24.22 -24.11 17.75
C SER A 8 -22.90 -23.44 17.37
N ALA A 9 -22.96 -22.34 16.61
CA ALA A 9 -21.78 -21.53 16.32
C ALA A 9 -21.14 -21.05 17.62
N THR A 10 -19.81 -20.94 17.65
CA THR A 10 -19.09 -20.38 18.79
C THR A 10 -19.16 -18.85 18.74
N PRO A 11 -19.10 -18.15 19.89
CA PRO A 11 -19.08 -16.68 19.93
C PRO A 11 -17.99 -16.07 19.03
N GLU A 12 -16.83 -16.72 18.93
CA GLU A 12 -15.75 -16.33 18.01
C GLU A 12 -16.19 -16.38 16.54
N THR A 13 -16.83 -17.47 16.13
CA THR A 13 -17.30 -17.65 14.75
C THR A 13 -18.36 -16.61 14.41
N ASP A 14 -19.25 -16.30 15.35
CA ASP A 14 -20.30 -15.30 15.16
C ASP A 14 -19.71 -13.89 15.02
N LEU A 15 -18.75 -13.50 15.87
CA LEU A 15 -18.09 -12.19 15.79
C LEU A 15 -17.33 -11.99 14.47
N ILE A 16 -16.53 -12.98 14.06
CA ILE A 16 -15.77 -12.87 12.80
C ILE A 16 -16.72 -12.86 11.60
N THR A 17 -17.78 -13.68 11.60
CA THR A 17 -18.76 -13.65 10.50
C THR A 17 -19.44 -12.29 10.40
N ASP A 18 -19.76 -11.67 11.53
CA ASP A 18 -20.39 -10.34 11.53
C ASP A 18 -19.42 -9.21 11.18
N TYR A 19 -18.13 -9.34 11.53
CA TYR A 19 -17.07 -8.48 10.99
C TYR A 19 -16.98 -8.57 9.46
N LEU A 20 -16.99 -9.79 8.90
CA LEU A 20 -16.97 -9.99 7.44
C LEU A 20 -18.21 -9.41 6.76
N ARG A 21 -19.40 -9.62 7.34
CA ARG A 21 -20.65 -9.01 6.85
C ARG A 21 -20.59 -7.48 6.86
N LEU A 22 -20.06 -6.92 7.95
CA LEU A 22 -19.88 -5.47 8.08
C LEU A 22 -18.95 -4.95 6.98
N GLY A 23 -17.76 -5.54 6.82
CA GLY A 23 -16.81 -5.14 5.77
C GLY A 23 -17.39 -5.22 4.36
N LEU A 24 -18.07 -6.33 4.02
CA LEU A 24 -18.75 -6.49 2.73
C LEU A 24 -19.86 -5.45 2.48
N ALA A 25 -20.49 -4.92 3.54
CA ALA A 25 -21.52 -3.90 3.39
C ALA A 25 -20.95 -2.54 2.97
N PHE A 26 -19.68 -2.26 3.27
CA PHE A 26 -19.03 -1.00 2.85
C PHE A 26 -18.83 -0.91 1.34
N ASP A 27 -18.60 -2.03 0.65
CA ASP A 27 -18.48 -2.05 -0.82
C ASP A 27 -19.77 -1.64 -1.52
N ARG A 28 -20.91 -1.72 -0.81
CA ARG A 28 -22.21 -1.22 -1.27
C ARG A 28 -22.47 0.25 -0.93
N LEU A 29 -21.64 0.85 -0.06
CA LEU A 29 -21.64 2.29 0.19
C LEU A 29 -20.71 3.01 -0.79
N GLU A 30 -19.52 2.46 -1.01
CA GLU A 30 -18.51 2.99 -1.92
C GLU A 30 -17.85 1.82 -2.65
N GLU A 31 -18.00 1.76 -3.97
CA GLU A 31 -17.42 0.68 -4.79
C GLU A 31 -15.90 0.68 -4.68
N GLY A 32 -15.30 -0.48 -4.42
CA GLY A 32 -13.86 -0.63 -4.24
C GLY A 32 -13.41 -0.48 -2.78
N PHE A 33 -14.34 -0.38 -1.83
CA PHE A 33 -14.00 -0.43 -0.41
C PHE A 33 -13.45 -1.81 -0.01
N VAL A 34 -13.98 -2.87 -0.61
CA VAL A 34 -13.41 -4.22 -0.48
C VAL A 34 -12.43 -4.41 -1.63
N ASP A 35 -11.15 -4.34 -1.30
CA ASP A 35 -10.07 -4.55 -2.26
C ASP A 35 -10.01 -6.01 -2.73
N ALA A 36 -10.05 -6.94 -1.77
CA ALA A 36 -10.10 -8.37 -2.02
C ALA A 36 -11.04 -9.07 -1.03
N TYR A 37 -11.78 -10.06 -1.50
CA TYR A 37 -12.48 -11.00 -0.61
C TYR A 37 -12.50 -12.41 -1.18
N THR A 38 -11.85 -13.32 -0.45
CA THR A 38 -11.58 -14.72 -0.81
C THR A 38 -12.32 -15.71 0.10
N GLY A 39 -13.19 -15.19 0.98
CA GLY A 39 -14.02 -16.00 1.89
C GLY A 39 -15.25 -16.62 1.20
N ASP A 40 -16.25 -17.00 2.00
CA ASP A 40 -17.47 -17.64 1.50
C ASP A 40 -18.24 -16.77 0.47
N PRO A 41 -18.37 -17.20 -0.80
CA PRO A 41 -19.10 -16.45 -1.81
C PRO A 41 -20.60 -16.31 -1.49
N THR A 42 -21.15 -17.19 -0.64
CA THR A 42 -22.52 -17.09 -0.14
C THR A 42 -22.70 -15.82 0.70
N LEU A 43 -21.73 -15.51 1.56
CA LEU A 43 -21.76 -14.30 2.40
C LEU A 43 -21.75 -13.03 1.55
N ARG A 44 -20.87 -12.97 0.54
CA ARG A 44 -20.84 -11.86 -0.42
C ARG A 44 -22.19 -11.71 -1.13
N SER A 45 -22.77 -12.83 -1.57
CA SER A 45 -24.07 -12.84 -2.27
C SER A 45 -25.22 -12.41 -1.36
N GLU A 46 -25.23 -12.82 -0.09
CA GLU A 46 -26.23 -12.40 0.90
C GLU A 46 -26.20 -10.87 1.11
N ILE A 47 -25.01 -10.29 1.29
CA ILE A 47 -24.85 -8.85 1.48
C ILE A 47 -25.20 -8.06 0.22
N ALA A 48 -24.79 -8.54 -0.97
CA ALA A 48 -25.12 -7.91 -2.24
C ALA A 48 -26.64 -7.83 -2.49
N ASN A 49 -27.38 -8.89 -2.14
CA ASN A 49 -28.83 -8.98 -2.31
C ASN A 49 -29.64 -8.39 -1.13
N GLY A 50 -28.96 -7.91 -0.09
CA GLY A 50 -29.59 -7.32 1.09
C GLY A 50 -30.17 -5.92 0.84
N PRO A 51 -30.87 -5.35 1.85
CA PRO A 51 -31.29 -3.96 1.81
C PRO A 51 -30.09 -3.01 1.69
N ALA A 52 -30.30 -1.80 1.16
CA ALA A 52 -29.24 -0.80 1.11
C ALA A 52 -28.66 -0.54 2.52
N PRO A 53 -27.33 -0.52 2.68
CA PRO A 53 -26.71 -0.24 3.97
C PRO A 53 -27.04 1.16 4.46
N ASP A 54 -27.22 1.29 5.77
CA ASP A 54 -27.40 2.57 6.48
C ASP A 54 -26.07 2.86 7.21
N PRO A 55 -25.31 3.89 6.80
CA PRO A 55 -24.02 4.21 7.41
C PRO A 55 -24.07 4.37 8.93
N SER A 56 -25.10 5.03 9.49
CA SER A 56 -25.20 5.20 10.94
C SER A 56 -25.36 3.87 11.66
N ARG A 57 -26.12 2.93 11.07
CA ARG A 57 -26.24 1.56 11.61
C ARG A 57 -24.96 0.76 11.48
N LEU A 58 -24.19 0.95 10.42
CA LEU A 58 -22.88 0.30 10.28
C LEU A 58 -21.89 0.82 11.34
N ALA A 59 -21.91 2.12 11.65
CA ALA A 59 -21.09 2.69 12.71
C ALA A 59 -21.45 2.09 14.09
N ASP A 60 -22.75 2.00 14.39
CA ASP A 60 -23.23 1.37 15.62
C ASP A 60 -22.87 -0.13 15.67
N ARG A 61 -22.94 -0.84 14.55
CA ARG A 61 -22.53 -2.25 14.49
C ARG A 61 -21.03 -2.42 14.72
N ALA A 62 -20.20 -1.59 14.10
CA ALA A 62 -18.76 -1.59 14.31
C ALA A 62 -18.42 -1.38 15.79
N ARG A 63 -19.01 -0.36 16.42
CA ARG A 63 -18.84 -0.08 17.86
C ARG A 63 -19.31 -1.22 18.74
N GLY A 64 -20.45 -1.83 18.40
CA GLY A 64 -20.98 -3.01 19.11
C GLY A 64 -20.00 -4.17 19.08
N LEU A 65 -19.48 -4.52 17.90
CA LEU A 65 -18.48 -5.60 17.74
C LEU A 65 -17.20 -5.32 18.54
N ARG A 66 -16.73 -4.07 18.59
CA ARG A 66 -15.58 -3.70 19.43
C ARG A 66 -15.84 -3.94 20.91
N GLY A 67 -17.06 -3.68 21.39
CA GLY A 67 -17.46 -3.96 22.77
C GLY A 67 -17.59 -5.46 23.10
N GLU A 68 -17.67 -6.32 22.09
CA GLU A 68 -17.73 -7.78 22.25
C GLU A 68 -16.32 -8.41 22.32
N LEU A 69 -15.28 -7.72 21.84
CA LEU A 69 -13.90 -8.18 21.88
C LEU A 69 -13.41 -8.38 23.34
N PRO A 70 -12.59 -9.42 23.62
CA PRO A 70 -11.93 -10.29 22.64
C PRO A 70 -12.79 -11.44 22.12
N ALA A 71 -14.01 -11.66 22.64
CA ALA A 71 -14.92 -12.75 22.23
C ALA A 71 -14.28 -14.17 22.14
N GLY A 72 -13.22 -14.44 22.92
CA GLY A 72 -12.49 -15.70 22.87
C GLY A 72 -11.35 -15.77 21.85
N LEU A 73 -11.14 -14.72 21.06
CA LEU A 73 -9.99 -14.59 20.16
C LEU A 73 -8.67 -14.47 20.94
N PRO A 74 -7.58 -15.04 20.41
CA PRO A 74 -6.21 -14.69 20.80
C PRO A 74 -5.95 -13.17 20.74
N THR A 75 -5.03 -12.68 21.57
CA THR A 75 -4.78 -11.25 21.77
C THR A 75 -4.41 -10.51 20.48
N ASP A 76 -3.55 -11.11 19.66
CA ASP A 76 -3.12 -10.60 18.36
C ASP A 76 -4.28 -10.48 17.37
N ARG A 77 -5.10 -11.53 17.27
CA ARG A 77 -6.30 -11.53 16.42
C ARG A 77 -7.35 -10.51 16.88
N ALA A 78 -7.57 -10.42 18.19
CA ALA A 78 -8.48 -9.42 18.77
C ALA A 78 -7.98 -7.99 18.49
N ALA A 79 -6.67 -7.74 18.60
CA ALA A 79 -6.08 -6.44 18.30
C ALA A 79 -6.20 -6.06 16.81
N PHE A 80 -5.97 -7.02 15.91
CA PHE A 80 -6.18 -6.85 14.47
C PHE A 80 -7.64 -6.45 14.17
N VAL A 81 -8.61 -7.22 14.68
CA VAL A 81 -10.04 -6.95 14.45
C VAL A 81 -10.48 -5.63 15.10
N ASP A 82 -10.01 -5.28 16.30
CA ASP A 82 -10.34 -3.98 16.93
C ASP A 82 -9.87 -2.79 16.08
N ALA A 83 -8.62 -2.87 15.59
CA ALA A 83 -8.02 -1.83 14.77
C ALA A 83 -8.82 -1.61 13.47
N HIS A 84 -9.28 -2.68 12.84
CA HIS A 84 -10.14 -2.62 11.66
C HIS A 84 -11.52 -2.07 11.99
N LEU A 85 -12.16 -2.54 13.05
CA LEU A 85 -13.48 -2.06 13.45
C LEU A 85 -13.48 -0.57 13.82
N ARG A 86 -12.40 -0.05 14.42
CA ARG A 86 -12.24 1.39 14.66
C ARG A 86 -12.22 2.19 13.35
N ALA A 87 -11.48 1.69 12.34
CA ALA A 87 -11.42 2.31 11.02
C ALA A 87 -12.77 2.26 10.29
N LEU A 88 -13.48 1.14 10.37
CA LEU A 88 -14.83 0.98 9.82
C LEU A 88 -15.84 1.88 10.53
N GLU A 89 -15.78 2.00 11.86
CA GLU A 89 -16.63 2.94 12.62
C GLU A 89 -16.43 4.37 12.11
N CYS A 90 -15.18 4.82 11.96
CA CYS A 90 -14.87 6.15 11.41
C CYS A 90 -15.42 6.32 9.99
N SER A 91 -15.19 5.33 9.11
CA SER A 91 -15.68 5.36 7.73
C SER A 91 -17.19 5.47 7.66
N ALA A 92 -17.91 4.67 8.44
CA ALA A 92 -19.37 4.69 8.49
C ALA A 92 -19.91 6.04 9.01
N ARG A 93 -19.27 6.62 10.03
CA ARG A 93 -19.63 7.97 10.52
C ARG A 93 -19.42 9.03 9.44
N LYS A 94 -18.32 8.97 8.70
CA LYS A 94 -18.08 9.86 7.56
C LYS A 94 -19.15 9.71 6.47
N PHE A 95 -19.51 8.47 6.10
CA PHE A 95 -20.59 8.22 5.14
C PHE A 95 -21.97 8.68 5.67
N ALA A 96 -22.17 8.73 6.99
CA ALA A 96 -23.35 9.30 7.62
C ALA A 96 -23.37 10.85 7.63
N GLY A 97 -22.27 11.49 7.23
CA GLY A 97 -22.13 12.95 7.20
C GLY A 97 -21.62 13.57 8.50
N ASP A 98 -21.05 12.79 9.41
CA ASP A 98 -20.36 13.33 10.59
C ASP A 98 -19.17 14.20 10.16
N ASP A 99 -19.00 15.34 10.83
CA ASP A 99 -17.83 16.18 10.68
C ASP A 99 -16.64 15.58 11.46
N ILE A 100 -15.67 15.04 10.73
CA ILE A 100 -14.46 14.40 11.27
C ILE A 100 -13.26 15.10 10.63
N GLY A 101 -12.39 15.69 11.47
CA GLY A 101 -11.17 16.34 11.01
C GLY A 101 -10.23 15.34 10.32
N PHE A 102 -9.49 15.81 9.31
CA PHE A 102 -8.67 14.93 8.47
C PHE A 102 -7.58 14.19 9.24
N VAL A 103 -6.97 14.82 10.25
CA VAL A 103 -5.96 14.16 11.11
C VAL A 103 -6.60 13.05 11.95
N ASP A 104 -7.79 13.27 12.50
CA ASP A 104 -8.51 12.25 13.28
C ASP A 104 -9.02 11.10 12.38
N GLU A 105 -9.41 11.41 11.14
CA GLU A 105 -9.73 10.41 10.12
C GLU A 105 -8.54 9.49 9.86
N VAL A 106 -7.36 10.06 9.54
CA VAL A 106 -6.13 9.31 9.27
C VAL A 106 -5.71 8.46 10.48
N ARG A 107 -5.80 9.03 11.69
CA ARG A 107 -5.55 8.29 12.93
C ARG A 107 -6.49 7.09 13.09
N ALA A 108 -7.78 7.27 12.82
CA ALA A 108 -8.74 6.18 12.95
C ALA A 108 -8.55 5.10 11.87
N TYR A 109 -8.24 5.50 10.64
CA TYR A 109 -8.04 4.61 9.50
C TYR A 109 -6.76 3.80 9.59
N PHE A 110 -5.64 4.46 9.88
CA PHE A 110 -4.32 3.88 9.68
C PHE A 110 -3.51 3.76 10.97
N ASP A 111 -4.08 4.16 12.10
CA ASP A 111 -3.43 4.10 13.41
C ASP A 111 -2.14 4.94 13.50
N VAL A 112 -2.06 6.05 12.77
CA VAL A 112 -0.88 6.94 12.75
C VAL A 112 -1.28 8.39 12.95
N ASP A 113 -0.37 9.17 13.49
CA ASP A 113 -0.49 10.62 13.61
C ASP A 113 0.25 11.29 12.46
N ILE A 114 -0.41 12.21 11.76
CA ILE A 114 0.19 12.98 10.68
C ILE A 114 0.32 14.44 11.06
N ALA A 115 1.41 15.06 10.62
CA ALA A 115 1.69 16.47 10.78
C ALA A 115 2.48 17.00 9.57
N PRO A 116 2.42 18.31 9.29
CA PRO A 116 3.24 18.92 8.24
C PRO A 116 4.73 18.67 8.48
N ALA A 117 5.48 18.36 7.41
CA ALA A 117 6.92 18.20 7.49
C ALA A 117 7.65 19.56 7.53
N ASP A 118 8.95 19.52 7.87
CA ASP A 118 9.81 20.68 7.69
C ASP A 118 10.21 20.81 6.22
N THR A 119 9.83 21.92 5.59
CA THR A 119 10.22 22.21 4.21
C THR A 119 11.74 22.36 4.01
N ASP A 120 12.53 22.52 5.06
CA ASP A 120 14.00 22.43 4.99
C ASP A 120 14.47 21.04 4.53
N ASP A 121 13.75 19.97 4.88
CA ASP A 121 14.05 18.61 4.39
C ASP A 121 13.86 18.52 2.87
N TYR A 122 12.82 19.16 2.34
CA TYR A 122 12.59 19.21 0.89
C TYR A 122 13.67 20.02 0.17
N ARG A 123 14.18 21.09 0.79
CA ARG A 123 15.31 21.87 0.24
C ARG A 123 16.59 21.05 0.22
N LYS A 124 16.84 20.26 1.28
CA LYS A 124 17.97 19.33 1.34
C LYS A 124 17.87 18.28 0.23
N ALA A 125 16.70 17.66 0.08
CA ALA A 125 16.42 16.68 -0.98
C ALA A 125 16.63 17.28 -2.39
N HIS A 126 16.21 18.53 -2.63
CA HIS A 126 16.50 19.23 -3.90
C HIS A 126 18.01 19.39 -4.15
N GLY A 127 18.80 19.74 -3.13
CA GLY A 127 20.26 19.86 -3.25
C GLY A 127 20.95 18.53 -3.55
N GLU A 128 20.53 17.46 -2.87
CA GLU A 128 21.01 16.09 -3.12
C GLU A 128 20.63 15.62 -4.52
N LEU A 129 19.42 15.94 -4.98
CA LEU A 129 18.94 15.61 -6.31
C LEU A 129 19.73 16.38 -7.39
N GLY A 130 19.99 17.67 -7.20
CA GLY A 130 20.83 18.47 -8.10
C GLY A 130 22.24 17.87 -8.22
N SER A 131 22.82 17.43 -7.11
CA SER A 131 24.12 16.75 -7.09
C SER A 131 24.09 15.42 -7.86
N ALA A 132 23.07 14.58 -7.63
CA ALA A 132 22.89 13.30 -8.33
C ALA A 132 22.65 13.46 -9.85
N LEU A 133 22.03 14.57 -10.25
CA LEU A 133 21.77 14.92 -11.64
C LEU A 133 22.97 15.57 -12.35
N GLY A 134 24.03 15.94 -11.62
CA GLY A 134 25.22 16.61 -12.17
C GLY A 134 25.06 18.12 -12.37
N VAL A 135 24.08 18.73 -11.69
CA VAL A 135 23.81 20.17 -11.69
C VAL A 135 23.80 20.69 -10.23
N PRO A 136 24.94 20.61 -9.52
CA PRO A 136 25.02 21.12 -8.15
C PRO A 136 24.62 22.60 -8.13
N ASP A 137 24.00 23.03 -7.03
CA ASP A 137 23.46 24.39 -6.82
C ASP A 137 22.26 24.80 -7.71
N ALA A 138 21.81 23.94 -8.63
CA ALA A 138 20.59 24.19 -9.40
C ALA A 138 19.36 24.17 -8.49
N SER A 139 18.42 25.07 -8.75
CA SER A 139 17.15 25.15 -8.03
C SER A 139 16.03 25.63 -8.96
N GLY A 140 14.78 25.47 -8.50
CA GLY A 140 13.60 25.92 -9.23
C GLY A 140 13.53 25.35 -10.65
N PRO A 141 13.28 26.18 -11.69
CA PRO A 141 13.14 25.71 -13.07
C PRO A 141 14.35 24.92 -13.59
N VAL A 142 15.58 25.31 -13.22
CA VAL A 142 16.79 24.63 -13.70
C VAL A 142 16.87 23.19 -13.17
N LEU A 143 16.53 23.00 -11.89
CA LEU A 143 16.50 21.67 -11.28
C LEU A 143 15.34 20.82 -11.83
N SER A 144 14.17 21.42 -12.01
CA SER A 144 13.01 20.75 -12.61
C SER A 144 13.30 20.28 -14.05
N ASP A 145 13.93 21.13 -14.87
CA ASP A 145 14.33 20.78 -16.24
C ASP A 145 15.35 19.65 -16.27
N ALA A 146 16.34 19.69 -15.37
CA ALA A 146 17.34 18.63 -15.24
C ALA A 146 16.71 17.29 -14.82
N TYR A 147 15.79 17.32 -13.86
CA TYR A 147 15.08 16.12 -13.41
C TYR A 147 14.15 15.57 -14.49
N ALA A 148 13.43 16.44 -15.21
CA ALA A 148 12.60 16.04 -16.34
C ALA A 148 13.44 15.43 -17.48
N ALA A 149 14.63 15.98 -17.76
CA ALA A 149 15.56 15.42 -18.74
C ALA A 149 16.07 14.03 -18.33
N TYR A 150 16.40 13.84 -17.04
CA TYR A 150 16.76 12.54 -16.50
C TYR A 150 15.61 11.53 -16.66
N ARG A 151 14.39 11.90 -16.26
CA ARG A 151 13.21 11.02 -16.40
C ARG A 151 12.97 10.63 -17.87
N ARG A 152 13.07 11.57 -18.81
CA ARG A 152 12.97 11.26 -20.25
C ARG A 152 14.04 10.30 -20.75
N SER A 153 15.26 10.39 -20.23
CA SER A 153 16.34 9.46 -20.60
C SER A 153 16.18 8.07 -20.00
N ASP A 154 15.31 7.93 -19.01
CA ASP A 154 15.07 6.70 -18.26
C ASP A 154 13.79 5.98 -18.73
N GLU A 155 13.10 6.50 -19.75
CA GLU A 155 11.85 5.91 -20.26
C GLU A 155 12.09 4.53 -20.89
N ILE A 156 11.22 3.57 -20.53
CA ILE A 156 11.16 2.27 -21.18
C ILE A 156 10.32 2.43 -22.45
N PRO A 157 10.83 2.04 -23.64
CA PRO A 157 10.02 2.02 -24.85
C PRO A 157 8.75 1.16 -24.61
N PRO A 158 7.54 1.63 -24.94
CA PRO A 158 6.29 0.94 -24.60
C PRO A 158 6.25 -0.53 -25.05
N GLU A 159 6.80 -0.83 -26.21
CA GLU A 159 6.89 -2.19 -26.78
C GLU A 159 7.83 -3.13 -26.01
N ARG A 160 8.69 -2.59 -25.13
CA ARG A 160 9.64 -3.36 -24.31
C ARG A 160 9.14 -3.58 -22.88
N VAL A 161 8.06 -2.91 -22.45
CA VAL A 161 7.56 -2.96 -21.07
C VAL A 161 7.23 -4.40 -20.64
N ASP A 162 6.47 -5.15 -21.43
CA ASP A 162 6.09 -6.54 -21.10
C ASP A 162 7.31 -7.45 -20.92
N GLU A 163 8.33 -7.32 -21.78
CA GLU A 163 9.56 -8.09 -21.68
C GLU A 163 10.33 -7.76 -20.38
N CYS A 164 10.46 -6.47 -20.05
CA CYS A 164 11.10 -6.05 -18.81
C CYS A 164 10.34 -6.54 -17.57
N VAL A 165 9.00 -6.43 -17.57
CA VAL A 165 8.13 -6.91 -16.49
C VAL A 165 8.36 -8.40 -16.22
N ARG A 166 8.35 -9.22 -17.28
CA ARG A 166 8.59 -10.67 -17.17
C ARG A 166 9.99 -10.97 -16.64
N ALA A 167 11.01 -10.25 -17.10
CA ALA A 167 12.39 -10.45 -16.66
C ALA A 167 12.57 -10.15 -15.16
N PHE A 168 12.08 -8.99 -14.69
CA PHE A 168 12.16 -8.63 -13.28
C PHE A 168 11.32 -9.56 -12.39
N SER A 169 10.10 -9.89 -12.82
CA SER A 169 9.24 -10.79 -12.06
C SER A 169 9.87 -12.17 -11.91
N GLY A 170 10.44 -12.72 -12.99
CA GLY A 170 11.13 -14.01 -12.96
C GLY A 170 12.35 -14.00 -12.03
N ALA A 171 13.20 -12.98 -12.14
CA ALA A 171 14.40 -12.85 -11.31
C ALA A 171 14.08 -12.67 -9.82
N LEU A 172 13.08 -11.84 -9.49
CA LEU A 172 12.62 -11.66 -8.11
C LEU A 172 11.99 -12.94 -7.56
N ARG A 173 11.17 -13.63 -8.36
CA ARG A 173 10.52 -14.89 -7.94
C ARG A 173 11.51 -15.97 -7.57
N GLU A 174 12.57 -16.14 -8.37
CA GLU A 174 13.63 -17.12 -8.09
C GLU A 174 14.25 -16.87 -6.72
N ARG A 175 14.61 -15.61 -6.44
CA ARG A 175 15.24 -15.22 -5.18
C ARG A 175 14.30 -15.30 -3.99
N VAL A 176 13.05 -14.85 -4.16
CA VAL A 176 12.06 -14.79 -3.07
C VAL A 176 11.62 -16.18 -2.64
N ARG A 177 11.53 -17.16 -3.55
CA ARG A 177 11.11 -18.52 -3.19
C ARG A 177 12.10 -19.26 -2.29
N ASP A 178 13.38 -18.93 -2.36
CA ASP A 178 14.41 -19.53 -1.52
C ASP A 178 14.29 -19.03 -0.07
N GLU A 179 14.02 -17.74 0.12
CA GLU A 179 13.93 -17.10 1.44
C GLU A 179 12.52 -17.20 2.05
N PHE A 180 11.49 -17.05 1.22
CA PHE A 180 10.08 -17.05 1.60
C PHE A 180 9.33 -18.11 0.77
N PRO A 181 9.29 -19.38 1.23
CA PRO A 181 8.63 -20.45 0.49
C PRO A 181 7.17 -20.12 0.18
N LEU A 182 6.79 -20.29 -1.09
CA LEU A 182 5.42 -20.09 -1.57
C LEU A 182 4.83 -21.42 -2.03
N SER A 183 3.50 -21.49 -2.10
CA SER A 183 2.77 -22.61 -2.71
C SER A 183 3.24 -22.87 -4.14
N ASP A 184 3.46 -24.13 -4.53
CA ASP A 184 3.81 -24.50 -5.91
C ASP A 184 2.74 -24.05 -6.93
N ASN A 185 1.52 -23.78 -6.46
CA ASN A 185 0.40 -23.34 -7.27
C ASN A 185 0.25 -21.81 -7.33
N GLU A 186 1.14 -21.03 -6.72
CA GLU A 186 1.09 -19.58 -6.82
C GLU A 186 1.30 -19.11 -8.26
N ILE A 187 0.45 -18.17 -8.67
CA ILE A 187 0.47 -17.58 -10.02
C ILE A 187 0.22 -16.09 -9.90
N VAL A 188 1.12 -15.30 -10.49
CA VAL A 188 0.90 -13.90 -10.80
C VAL A 188 0.80 -13.73 -12.32
N GLU A 189 -0.30 -13.14 -12.78
CA GLU A 189 -0.50 -12.77 -14.19
C GLU A 189 -0.36 -11.25 -14.33
N PHE A 190 0.46 -10.82 -15.29
CA PHE A 190 0.60 -9.40 -15.62
C PHE A 190 -0.25 -9.05 -16.83
N GLU A 191 -1.01 -7.96 -16.71
CA GLU A 191 -1.74 -7.38 -17.83
C GLU A 191 -1.43 -5.90 -17.97
N VAL A 192 -1.52 -5.41 -19.21
CA VAL A 192 -1.37 -3.98 -19.50
C VAL A 192 -2.77 -3.38 -19.66
N VAL A 193 -3.06 -2.34 -18.88
CA VAL A 193 -4.36 -1.65 -18.85
C VAL A 193 -4.21 -0.17 -19.21
N THR A 194 -5.32 0.48 -19.54
CA THR A 194 -5.42 1.93 -19.80
C THR A 194 -6.57 2.53 -18.98
N ASP A 195 -6.66 3.85 -18.98
CA ASP A 195 -7.65 4.69 -18.28
C ASP A 195 -7.69 4.46 -16.77
N LYS A 196 -6.51 4.33 -16.15
CA LYS A 196 -6.35 4.14 -14.70
C LYS A 196 -5.62 5.32 -14.03
N PRO A 197 -5.95 5.65 -12.77
CA PRO A 197 -5.29 6.76 -12.05
C PRO A 197 -3.96 6.37 -11.39
N TRP A 198 -3.60 5.09 -11.40
CA TRP A 198 -2.41 4.50 -10.74
C TRP A 198 -1.45 3.87 -11.77
N SER A 199 -0.23 3.52 -11.35
CA SER A 199 0.81 2.93 -12.22
C SER A 199 0.79 1.41 -12.27
N GLY A 200 0.54 0.76 -11.12
CA GLY A 200 0.31 -0.66 -10.99
C GLY A 200 -0.78 -0.92 -9.97
N PHE A 201 -1.38 -2.10 -10.02
CA PHE A 201 -2.32 -2.55 -9.01
C PHE A 201 -2.40 -4.08 -8.98
N ASN A 202 -2.30 -4.66 -7.79
CA ASN A 202 -2.50 -6.09 -7.56
C ASN A 202 -3.97 -6.38 -7.24
N TYR A 203 -4.61 -7.20 -8.07
CA TYR A 203 -5.89 -7.83 -7.74
C TYR A 203 -5.63 -9.23 -7.20
N TYR A 204 -5.77 -9.42 -5.89
CA TYR A 204 -5.72 -10.77 -5.31
C TYR A 204 -7.02 -11.52 -5.53
N LEU A 205 -6.92 -12.69 -6.18
CA LEU A 205 -8.07 -13.50 -6.61
C LEU A 205 -8.32 -14.70 -5.68
N GLY A 206 -7.49 -14.88 -4.66
CA GLY A 206 -7.49 -16.07 -3.80
C GLY A 206 -6.90 -17.30 -4.47
N ASN A 207 -6.73 -18.37 -3.71
CA ASN A 207 -6.09 -19.61 -4.16
C ASN A 207 -4.66 -19.36 -4.71
N TYR A 208 -3.93 -18.46 -4.06
CA TYR A 208 -2.55 -18.07 -4.42
C TYR A 208 -2.44 -17.41 -5.81
N ARG A 209 -3.49 -16.71 -6.27
CA ARG A 209 -3.52 -16.09 -7.59
C ARG A 209 -3.67 -14.58 -7.50
N SER A 210 -2.82 -13.85 -8.22
CA SER A 210 -2.97 -12.41 -8.44
C SER A 210 -3.03 -12.08 -9.93
N ARG A 211 -3.72 -10.99 -10.24
CA ARG A 211 -3.58 -10.26 -11.51
C ARG A 211 -2.99 -8.89 -11.22
N VAL A 212 -1.78 -8.63 -11.72
CA VAL A 212 -1.14 -7.31 -11.62
C VAL A 212 -1.40 -6.54 -12.90
N ALA A 213 -2.15 -5.46 -12.77
CA ALA A 213 -2.43 -4.57 -13.88
C ALA A 213 -1.39 -3.44 -13.91
N ILE A 214 -0.75 -3.21 -15.06
CA ILE A 214 0.23 -2.14 -15.26
C ILE A 214 -0.37 -1.12 -16.23
N ASN A 215 -0.40 0.14 -15.82
CA ASN A 215 -1.02 1.19 -16.61
C ASN A 215 -0.10 1.68 -17.75
N ALA A 216 -0.49 1.43 -18.99
CA ALA A 216 0.23 1.86 -20.19
C ALA A 216 0.06 3.35 -20.53
N ASP A 217 -0.93 4.04 -19.96
CA ASP A 217 -1.09 5.49 -20.18
C ASP A 217 -0.02 6.30 -19.43
N LEU A 218 0.64 5.67 -18.46
CA LEU A 218 1.75 6.24 -17.75
C LEU A 218 3.06 5.69 -18.31
N THR A 219 3.94 6.60 -18.73
CA THR A 219 5.29 6.26 -19.12
C THR A 219 5.97 5.47 -18.00
N GLN A 220 6.49 4.29 -18.34
CA GLN A 220 7.26 3.45 -17.43
C GLN A 220 8.73 3.85 -17.49
N TYR A 221 9.42 3.82 -16.35
CA TYR A 221 10.81 4.26 -16.21
C TYR A 221 11.68 3.11 -15.75
N MET A 222 12.89 3.01 -16.29
CA MET A 222 13.83 1.93 -15.97
C MET A 222 14.18 1.92 -14.49
N SER A 223 14.28 3.10 -13.86
CA SER A 223 14.59 3.24 -12.44
C SER A 223 13.43 2.88 -11.51
N SER A 224 12.18 2.96 -11.98
CA SER A 224 11.00 2.67 -11.13
C SER A 224 10.42 1.27 -11.35
N LEU A 225 10.62 0.67 -12.52
CA LEU A 225 10.05 -0.64 -12.83
C LEU A 225 10.48 -1.76 -11.84
N PRO A 226 11.76 -1.88 -11.43
CA PRO A 226 12.16 -2.89 -10.46
C PRO A 226 11.40 -2.78 -9.13
N HIS A 227 11.23 -1.54 -8.64
CA HIS A 227 10.44 -1.27 -7.44
C HIS A 227 8.97 -1.63 -7.65
N LEU A 228 8.37 -1.25 -8.78
CA LEU A 228 6.98 -1.57 -9.10
C LEU A 228 6.74 -3.09 -9.10
N ILE A 229 7.61 -3.86 -9.74
CA ILE A 229 7.43 -5.32 -9.80
C ILE A 229 7.65 -5.97 -8.43
N ALA A 230 8.61 -5.47 -7.64
CA ALA A 230 8.78 -5.97 -6.28
C ALA A 230 7.58 -5.66 -5.38
N HIS A 231 7.07 -4.43 -5.47
CA HIS A 231 5.91 -3.94 -4.72
C HIS A 231 4.64 -4.74 -5.04
N GLU A 232 4.36 -4.97 -6.32
CA GLU A 232 3.12 -5.66 -6.73
C GLU A 232 3.22 -7.19 -6.63
N ALA A 233 4.41 -7.76 -6.81
CA ALA A 233 4.59 -9.21 -6.92
C ALA A 233 5.50 -9.79 -5.82
N TYR A 234 6.81 -9.83 -6.06
CA TYR A 234 7.75 -10.56 -5.22
C TYR A 234 8.82 -9.63 -4.63
N PRO A 235 8.97 -9.50 -3.30
CA PRO A 235 8.19 -10.11 -2.22
C PRO A 235 7.00 -9.24 -1.72
N GLY A 236 6.45 -8.35 -2.54
CA GLY A 236 5.35 -7.45 -2.14
C GLY A 236 3.96 -8.11 -2.10
N HIS A 237 2.92 -7.39 -2.55
CA HIS A 237 1.50 -7.73 -2.32
C HIS A 237 1.13 -9.18 -2.68
N HIS A 238 1.52 -9.67 -3.85
CA HIS A 238 1.22 -11.07 -4.21
C HIS A 238 1.81 -12.07 -3.21
N THR A 239 3.05 -11.84 -2.78
CA THR A 239 3.75 -12.68 -1.81
C THR A 239 3.08 -12.60 -0.44
N GLU A 240 2.73 -11.40 0.02
CA GLU A 240 2.00 -11.18 1.26
C GLU A 240 0.67 -11.96 1.27
N HIS A 241 -0.17 -11.76 0.24
CA HIS A 241 -1.45 -12.44 0.17
C HIS A 241 -1.31 -13.97 0.13
N CYS A 242 -0.36 -14.48 -0.65
CA CYS A 242 -0.12 -15.93 -0.73
C CYS A 242 0.30 -16.51 0.63
N ARG A 243 1.21 -15.83 1.35
CA ARG A 243 1.70 -16.30 2.65
C ARG A 243 0.64 -16.18 3.75
N LYS A 244 -0.10 -15.08 3.80
CA LYS A 244 -1.23 -14.91 4.75
C LYS A 244 -2.38 -15.87 4.45
N GLU A 245 -2.68 -16.17 3.19
CA GLU A 245 -3.66 -17.21 2.84
C GLU A 245 -3.18 -18.59 3.34
N GLN A 246 -1.91 -18.93 3.10
CA GLN A 246 -1.37 -20.23 3.52
C GLN A 246 -1.34 -20.40 5.05
N ILE A 247 -0.87 -19.38 5.77
CA ILE A 247 -0.57 -19.46 7.20
C ILE A 247 -1.79 -19.09 8.04
N LEU A 248 -2.40 -17.93 7.77
CA LEU A 248 -3.46 -17.38 8.62
C LEU A 248 -4.82 -17.95 8.23
N VAL A 249 -5.20 -17.88 6.95
CA VAL A 249 -6.47 -18.46 6.47
C VAL A 249 -6.44 -19.98 6.59
N GLY A 250 -5.35 -20.63 6.17
CA GLY A 250 -5.10 -22.06 6.39
C GLY A 250 -5.09 -22.47 7.87
N GLY A 251 -4.74 -21.54 8.76
CA GLY A 251 -4.81 -21.67 10.22
C GLY A 251 -6.19 -21.40 10.84
N GLY A 252 -7.21 -21.08 10.03
CA GLY A 252 -8.58 -20.83 10.49
C GLY A 252 -8.92 -19.38 10.83
N GLN A 253 -8.06 -18.42 10.52
CA GLN A 253 -8.31 -16.99 10.76
C GLN A 253 -9.15 -16.39 9.62
N ALA A 254 -10.46 -16.63 9.65
CA ALA A 254 -11.38 -16.21 8.58
C ALA A 254 -11.45 -14.68 8.38
N GLU A 255 -11.11 -13.89 9.39
CA GLU A 255 -10.99 -12.43 9.28
C GLU A 255 -9.94 -11.97 8.26
N GLN A 256 -8.96 -12.81 7.92
CA GLN A 256 -7.93 -12.52 6.91
C GLN A 256 -8.40 -12.77 5.47
N THR A 257 -9.65 -13.22 5.28
CA THR A 257 -10.22 -13.46 3.93
C THR A 257 -10.78 -12.19 3.29
N ILE A 258 -10.75 -11.06 3.98
CA ILE A 258 -11.19 -9.75 3.47
C ILE A 258 -10.06 -8.73 3.62
N PHE A 259 -9.81 -7.95 2.57
CA PHE A 259 -8.90 -6.81 2.57
C PHE A 259 -9.74 -5.55 2.34
N LEU A 260 -9.72 -4.64 3.31
CA LEU A 260 -10.59 -3.46 3.33
C LEU A 260 -9.73 -2.20 3.22
N VAL A 261 -10.02 -1.35 2.24
CA VAL A 261 -9.34 -0.07 2.11
C VAL A 261 -9.66 0.85 3.30
N ASN A 262 -8.80 1.82 3.56
CA ASN A 262 -8.91 2.74 4.71
C ASN A 262 -8.92 2.01 6.07
N THR A 263 -8.16 0.91 6.17
CA THR A 263 -7.87 0.21 7.45
C THR A 263 -6.37 0.15 7.71
N PRO A 264 -5.91 -0.16 8.94
CA PRO A 264 -4.49 -0.20 9.26
C PRO A 264 -3.73 -1.28 8.48
N GLN A 265 -4.41 -2.31 7.98
CA GLN A 265 -3.84 -3.31 7.09
C GLN A 265 -3.28 -2.69 5.81
N CYS A 266 -3.92 -1.65 5.24
CA CYS A 266 -3.39 -0.96 4.07
C CYS A 266 -2.05 -0.29 4.36
N LEU A 267 -1.91 0.36 5.52
CA LEU A 267 -0.65 0.98 5.91
C LEU A 267 0.48 -0.06 6.04
N MET A 268 0.16 -1.21 6.62
CA MET A 268 1.11 -2.31 6.76
C MET A 268 1.50 -2.92 5.40
N ALA A 269 0.52 -3.15 4.53
CA ALA A 269 0.74 -3.75 3.21
C ALA A 269 1.54 -2.83 2.28
N GLU A 270 1.21 -1.53 2.23
CA GLU A 270 1.91 -0.54 1.41
C GLU A 270 3.34 -0.31 1.92
N GLY A 271 3.52 -0.20 3.23
CA GLY A 271 4.85 -0.10 3.82
C GLY A 271 5.71 -1.34 3.55
N LEU A 272 5.13 -2.55 3.60
CA LEU A 272 5.80 -3.81 3.24
C LEU A 272 6.22 -3.78 1.77
N ALA A 273 5.29 -3.44 0.88
CA ALA A 273 5.49 -3.44 -0.55
C ALA A 273 6.54 -2.40 -0.99
N ASP A 274 6.58 -1.22 -0.35
CA ASP A 274 7.61 -0.21 -0.61
C ASP A 274 9.01 -0.64 -0.16
N HIS A 275 9.13 -1.53 0.84
CA HIS A 275 10.39 -2.13 1.27
C HIS A 275 10.78 -3.39 0.48
N ALA A 276 9.88 -3.92 -0.37
CA ALA A 276 10.02 -5.25 -0.96
C ALA A 276 11.29 -5.40 -1.81
N LEU A 277 11.64 -4.39 -2.63
CA LEU A 277 12.85 -4.48 -3.47
C LEU A 277 14.12 -4.51 -2.62
N HIS A 278 14.18 -3.70 -1.56
CA HIS A 278 15.33 -3.66 -0.66
C HIS A 278 15.43 -4.96 0.15
N ALA A 279 14.31 -5.49 0.65
CA ALA A 279 14.29 -6.78 1.33
C ALA A 279 14.79 -7.92 0.43
N ALA A 280 14.42 -7.91 -0.85
CA ALA A 280 14.90 -8.92 -1.78
C ALA A 280 16.37 -8.71 -2.15
N ILE A 281 16.74 -7.53 -2.65
CA ILE A 281 18.01 -7.31 -3.37
C ILE A 281 19.06 -6.59 -2.52
N GLY A 282 18.63 -5.79 -1.53
CA GLY A 282 19.48 -4.93 -0.72
C GLY A 282 19.83 -3.61 -1.39
N ASP A 283 20.88 -2.96 -0.88
CA ASP A 283 21.32 -1.63 -1.29
C ASP A 283 21.88 -1.56 -2.71
N ASP A 284 22.14 -2.69 -3.36
CA ASP A 284 22.73 -2.78 -4.71
C ASP A 284 21.68 -3.06 -5.81
N TRP A 285 20.39 -2.80 -5.54
CA TRP A 285 19.30 -3.03 -6.49
C TRP A 285 19.52 -2.38 -7.87
N GLY A 286 20.20 -1.23 -7.93
CA GLY A 286 20.47 -0.53 -9.19
C GLY A 286 21.44 -1.30 -10.08
N LEU A 287 22.49 -1.87 -9.50
CA LEU A 287 23.45 -2.71 -10.22
C LEU A 287 22.80 -4.01 -10.69
N TRP A 288 22.00 -4.64 -9.82
CA TRP A 288 21.20 -5.81 -10.19
C TRP A 288 20.23 -5.52 -11.35
N ALA A 289 19.51 -4.41 -11.31
CA ALA A 289 18.62 -4.02 -12.40
C ALA A 289 19.38 -3.69 -13.69
N GLN A 290 20.58 -3.11 -13.58
CA GLN A 290 21.44 -2.83 -14.72
C GLN A 290 21.88 -4.11 -15.45
N GLU A 291 22.18 -5.19 -14.72
CA GLU A 291 22.50 -6.49 -15.32
C GLU A 291 21.31 -7.06 -16.10
N ILE A 292 20.11 -7.05 -15.51
CA ILE A 292 18.89 -7.50 -16.18
C ILE A 292 18.60 -6.68 -17.44
N TYR A 293 18.68 -5.35 -17.37
CA TYR A 293 18.48 -4.51 -18.55
C TYR A 293 19.52 -4.75 -19.64
N ALA A 294 20.79 -5.01 -19.28
CA ALA A 294 21.84 -5.30 -20.23
C ALA A 294 21.56 -6.59 -21.02
N ASP A 295 21.03 -7.63 -20.39
CA ASP A 295 20.60 -8.86 -21.05
C ASP A 295 19.44 -8.62 -22.04
N LEU A 296 18.60 -7.62 -21.76
CA LEU A 296 17.54 -7.15 -22.66
C LEU A 296 18.06 -6.15 -23.72
N GLY A 297 19.37 -5.85 -23.75
CA GLY A 297 19.96 -4.87 -24.67
C GLY A 297 19.58 -3.42 -24.39
N LEU A 298 19.11 -3.12 -23.18
CA LEU A 298 18.78 -1.77 -22.71
C LEU A 298 19.94 -1.20 -21.88
N ARG A 299 20.20 0.10 -22.04
CA ARG A 299 21.25 0.79 -21.28
C ARG A 299 20.62 1.49 -20.08
N PHE A 300 21.01 1.07 -18.89
CA PHE A 300 20.61 1.66 -17.62
C PHE A 300 21.86 2.01 -16.78
N ASP A 301 21.82 3.12 -16.05
CA ASP A 301 22.88 3.53 -15.11
C ASP A 301 22.34 3.33 -13.69
N GLY A 302 22.59 2.13 -13.16
CA GLY A 302 22.03 1.68 -11.88
C GLY A 302 22.49 2.53 -10.70
N GLU A 303 23.78 2.87 -10.65
CA GLU A 303 24.32 3.69 -9.57
C GLU A 303 23.72 5.11 -9.58
N ARG A 304 23.55 5.70 -10.77
CA ARG A 304 22.90 7.01 -10.89
C ARG A 304 21.45 6.94 -10.48
N ALA A 305 20.72 5.91 -10.91
CA ALA A 305 19.33 5.70 -10.51
C ALA A 305 19.18 5.59 -8.99
N GLN A 306 20.09 4.89 -8.32
CA GLN A 306 20.11 4.78 -6.86
C GLN A 306 20.40 6.12 -6.17
N ARG A 307 21.36 6.90 -6.67
CA ARG A 307 21.62 8.24 -6.13
C ARG A 307 20.42 9.17 -6.30
N VAL A 308 19.77 9.13 -7.46
CA VAL A 308 18.55 9.92 -7.72
C VAL A 308 17.37 9.46 -6.86
N GLY A 309 17.19 8.15 -6.70
CA GLY A 309 16.17 7.54 -5.86
C GLY A 309 16.32 7.95 -4.39
N ARG A 310 17.52 7.80 -3.82
CA ARG A 310 17.83 8.25 -2.43
C ARG A 310 17.61 9.74 -2.23
N ALA A 311 18.01 10.58 -3.18
CA ALA A 311 17.74 12.02 -3.08
C ALA A 311 16.24 12.33 -3.15
N SER A 312 15.48 11.58 -3.95
CA SER A 312 14.04 11.79 -4.12
C SER A 312 13.20 11.25 -2.95
N SER A 313 13.71 10.30 -2.16
CA SER A 313 12.98 9.76 -0.99
C SER A 313 12.74 10.82 0.08
N GLY A 314 13.62 11.85 0.17
CA GLY A 314 13.40 13.03 1.01
C GLY A 314 12.16 13.87 0.62
N LEU A 315 11.52 13.57 -0.51
CA LEU A 315 10.29 14.22 -0.98
C LEU A 315 9.02 13.37 -0.72
N LEU A 316 9.15 12.21 -0.06
CA LEU A 316 8.06 11.27 0.19
C LEU A 316 6.83 11.95 0.82
N THR A 317 7.04 12.80 1.81
CA THR A 317 5.96 13.44 2.59
C THR A 317 5.22 14.55 1.87
N VAL A 318 5.75 15.07 0.74
CA VAL A 318 5.16 16.22 0.04
C VAL A 318 3.70 15.99 -0.34
N ARG A 319 3.33 14.77 -0.73
CA ARG A 319 1.92 14.47 -1.08
C ARG A 319 1.01 14.39 0.15
N GLN A 320 1.52 13.94 1.30
CA GLN A 320 0.79 13.96 2.56
C GLN A 320 0.60 15.40 3.06
N ASP A 321 1.63 16.24 2.97
CA ASP A 321 1.53 17.66 3.30
C ASP A 321 0.52 18.38 2.39
N ALA A 322 0.49 18.03 1.10
CA ALA A 322 -0.55 18.52 0.19
C ALA A 322 -1.96 18.07 0.61
N ALA A 323 -2.13 16.85 1.12
CA ALA A 323 -3.40 16.37 1.66
C ALA A 323 -3.81 17.12 2.94
N LEU A 324 -2.87 17.38 3.85
CA LEU A 324 -3.08 18.21 5.04
C LEU A 324 -3.49 19.64 4.65
N MET A 325 -2.79 20.24 3.68
CA MET A 325 -3.14 21.57 3.17
C MET A 325 -4.59 21.62 2.65
N LEU A 326 -5.03 20.59 1.90
CA LEU A 326 -6.38 20.54 1.34
C LEU A 326 -7.45 20.30 2.41
N HIS A 327 -7.27 19.29 3.25
CA HIS A 327 -8.36 18.73 4.05
C HIS A 327 -8.37 19.20 5.51
N ASP A 328 -7.21 19.57 6.05
CA ASP A 328 -7.08 20.07 7.43
C ASP A 328 -6.97 21.60 7.47
N GLN A 329 -6.17 22.18 6.58
CA GLN A 329 -5.93 23.63 6.53
C GLN A 329 -6.89 24.37 5.59
N HIS A 330 -7.66 23.64 4.78
CA HIS A 330 -8.61 24.17 3.81
C HIS A 330 -7.98 25.19 2.83
N ALA A 331 -6.73 24.94 2.43
CA ALA A 331 -6.02 25.76 1.46
C ALA A 331 -6.66 25.65 0.06
N ASP A 332 -6.51 26.72 -0.73
CA ASP A 332 -6.99 26.74 -2.11
C ASP A 332 -6.27 25.71 -2.98
N VAL A 333 -7.01 25.08 -3.90
CA VAL A 333 -6.50 24.00 -4.76
C VAL A 333 -5.33 24.47 -5.63
N ASP A 334 -5.32 25.72 -6.10
CA ASP A 334 -4.22 26.26 -6.90
C ASP A 334 -2.96 26.49 -6.04
N ILE A 335 -3.12 26.84 -4.76
CA ILE A 335 -1.99 26.91 -3.81
C ILE A 335 -1.38 25.52 -3.62
N VAL A 336 -2.20 24.48 -3.45
CA VAL A 336 -1.72 23.10 -3.27
C VAL A 336 -1.10 22.55 -4.54
N ALA A 337 -1.64 22.87 -5.73
CA ALA A 337 -1.01 22.56 -7.01
C ALA A 337 0.40 23.16 -7.09
N GLY A 338 0.56 24.44 -6.77
CA GLY A 338 1.85 25.12 -6.76
C GLY A 338 2.84 24.53 -5.73
N PHE A 339 2.34 24.06 -4.59
CA PHE A 339 3.15 23.33 -3.60
C PHE A 339 3.69 22.02 -4.17
N LEU A 340 2.83 21.21 -4.81
CA LEU A 340 3.22 19.95 -5.46
C LEU A 340 4.21 20.19 -6.61
N GLU A 341 3.95 21.16 -7.49
CA GLU A 341 4.85 21.53 -8.60
C GLU A 341 6.24 21.90 -8.08
N ARG A 342 6.30 22.76 -7.07
CA ARG A 342 7.54 23.23 -6.48
C ARG A 342 8.34 22.08 -5.87
N TRP A 343 7.73 21.33 -4.95
CA TRP A 343 8.48 20.40 -4.11
C TRP A 343 8.71 19.05 -4.79
N LEU A 344 7.79 18.55 -5.60
CA LEU A 344 8.01 17.34 -6.40
C LEU A 344 8.72 17.60 -7.73
N LEU A 345 9.03 18.87 -8.04
CA LEU A 345 9.57 19.30 -9.34
C LEU A 345 8.69 18.81 -10.51
N ALA A 346 7.39 18.67 -10.24
CA ALA A 346 6.44 18.06 -11.15
C ALA A 346 5.93 19.10 -12.16
N PRO A 347 5.72 18.70 -13.43
CA PRO A 347 5.02 19.54 -14.38
C PRO A 347 3.59 19.89 -13.90
N PRO A 348 3.02 21.04 -14.31
CA PRO A 348 1.69 21.48 -13.85
C PRO A 348 0.57 20.48 -14.08
N GLU A 349 0.57 19.80 -15.23
CA GLU A 349 -0.40 18.76 -15.55
C GLU A 349 -0.33 17.56 -14.59
N ARG A 350 0.88 17.18 -14.17
CA ARG A 350 1.12 16.08 -13.23
C ARG A 350 0.70 16.46 -11.82
N ALA A 351 0.98 17.69 -11.38
CA ALA A 351 0.52 18.18 -10.08
C ALA A 351 -1.01 18.20 -10.00
N ARG A 352 -1.69 18.67 -11.06
CA ARG A 352 -3.15 18.62 -11.15
C ARG A 352 -3.72 17.20 -11.22
N GLN A 353 -3.00 16.26 -11.83
CA GLN A 353 -3.39 14.85 -11.80
C GLN A 353 -3.30 14.27 -10.38
N MET A 354 -2.25 14.58 -9.63
CA MET A 354 -2.11 14.13 -8.24
C MET A 354 -3.25 14.66 -7.36
N LEU A 355 -3.70 15.90 -7.58
CA LEU A 355 -4.84 16.46 -6.85
C LEU A 355 -6.11 15.62 -7.01
N ARG A 356 -6.37 15.01 -8.18
CA ARG A 356 -7.55 14.13 -8.36
C ARG A 356 -7.56 12.96 -7.39
N PHE A 357 -6.39 12.35 -7.14
CA PHE A 357 -6.24 11.28 -6.16
C PHE A 357 -6.43 11.82 -4.74
N LEU A 358 -5.77 12.95 -4.41
CA LEU A 358 -5.87 13.59 -3.09
C LEU A 358 -7.28 14.09 -2.77
N THR A 359 -8.16 14.29 -3.75
CA THR A 359 -9.55 14.70 -3.55
C THR A 359 -10.57 13.54 -3.66
N SER A 360 -10.11 12.32 -3.97
CA SER A 360 -11.00 11.16 -4.06
C SER A 360 -11.62 10.85 -2.68
N PRO A 361 -12.94 10.60 -2.59
CA PRO A 361 -13.57 10.17 -1.34
C PRO A 361 -12.91 8.92 -0.73
N LEU A 362 -12.53 7.97 -1.59
CA LEU A 362 -11.91 6.71 -1.17
C LEU A 362 -10.41 6.85 -0.87
N TRP A 363 -9.69 7.69 -1.64
CA TRP A 363 -8.22 7.71 -1.65
C TRP A 363 -7.58 8.91 -0.94
N ARG A 364 -8.35 9.93 -0.53
CA ARG A 364 -7.80 11.18 0.03
C ARG A 364 -6.87 10.97 1.22
N ALA A 365 -7.18 10.01 2.09
CA ALA A 365 -6.39 9.67 3.26
C ALA A 365 -5.33 8.59 2.94
N TYR A 366 -5.54 7.83 1.87
CA TYR A 366 -4.73 6.67 1.50
C TYR A 366 -3.27 7.05 1.18
N ILE A 367 -2.97 8.30 0.80
CA ILE A 367 -1.56 8.71 0.64
C ILE A 367 -0.72 8.50 1.91
N SER A 368 -1.33 8.55 3.10
CA SER A 368 -0.64 8.31 4.36
C SER A 368 -0.19 6.87 4.55
N THR A 369 -0.78 5.89 3.84
CA THR A 369 -0.30 4.49 3.92
C THR A 369 1.11 4.36 3.37
N TYR A 370 1.39 4.99 2.23
CA TYR A 370 2.74 5.01 1.65
C TYR A 370 3.73 5.76 2.54
N VAL A 371 3.36 6.96 3.02
CA VAL A 371 4.31 7.82 3.76
C VAL A 371 4.58 7.27 5.16
N GLU A 372 3.53 7.03 5.94
CA GLU A 372 3.69 6.61 7.34
C GLU A 372 3.92 5.10 7.45
N GLY A 373 3.41 4.30 6.51
CA GLY A 373 3.75 2.88 6.42
C GLY A 373 5.21 2.65 6.11
N TYR A 374 5.77 3.38 5.14
CA TYR A 374 7.21 3.33 4.89
C TYR A 374 8.01 3.70 6.15
N ARG A 375 7.73 4.85 6.78
CA ARG A 375 8.46 5.30 7.97
C ARG A 375 8.41 4.32 9.14
N LEU A 376 7.22 3.84 9.49
CA LEU A 376 7.04 2.93 10.62
C LEU A 376 7.76 1.60 10.38
N LEU A 377 7.64 1.05 9.17
CA LEU A 377 8.30 -0.21 8.85
C LEU A 377 9.80 -0.04 8.67
N GLU A 378 10.28 1.08 8.14
CA GLU A 378 11.72 1.40 8.09
C GLU A 378 12.27 1.41 9.52
N GLU A 379 11.71 2.22 10.42
CA GLU A 379 12.16 2.28 11.83
C GLU A 379 12.14 0.89 12.49
N TRP A 380 11.06 0.14 12.29
CA TRP A 380 10.93 -1.19 12.89
C TRP A 380 11.89 -2.21 12.29
N LEU A 381 12.10 -2.24 10.97
CA LEU A 381 13.09 -3.10 10.32
C LEU A 381 14.51 -2.74 10.76
N GLU A 382 14.82 -1.45 10.88
CA GLU A 382 16.15 -0.97 11.25
C GLU A 382 16.50 -1.13 12.73
N ALA A 383 15.51 -1.35 13.59
CA ALA A 383 15.70 -1.58 15.03
C ALA A 383 16.40 -2.91 15.38
N VAL A 384 16.73 -3.75 14.40
CA VAL A 384 17.55 -4.96 14.55
C VAL A 384 18.81 -4.92 13.67
N PRO A 385 19.86 -5.70 14.00
CA PRO A 385 21.04 -5.83 13.16
C PRO A 385 20.68 -6.25 11.72
N GLU A 386 21.46 -5.78 10.74
CA GLU A 386 21.24 -6.05 9.30
C GLU A 386 20.95 -7.54 8.97
N PRO A 387 21.67 -8.54 9.53
CA PRO A 387 21.38 -9.95 9.23
C PRO A 387 20.01 -10.45 9.70
N GLU A 388 19.36 -9.73 10.62
CA GLU A 388 18.05 -10.10 11.18
C GLU A 388 16.88 -9.40 10.45
N ARG A 389 17.18 -8.36 9.64
CA ARG A 389 16.16 -7.55 8.95
C ARG A 389 15.30 -8.37 7.99
N LEU A 390 15.90 -9.32 7.26
CA LEU A 390 15.16 -10.17 6.33
C LEU A 390 14.17 -11.10 7.05
N ALA A 391 14.59 -11.70 8.16
CA ALA A 391 13.70 -12.50 9.00
C ALA A 391 12.56 -11.66 9.57
N ARG A 392 12.86 -10.41 9.95
CA ARG A 392 11.85 -9.45 10.43
C ARG A 392 10.88 -9.02 9.31
N PHE A 393 11.35 -8.85 8.07
CA PHE A 393 10.48 -8.65 6.90
C PHE A 393 9.56 -9.86 6.67
N GLY A 394 10.06 -11.08 6.87
CA GLY A 394 9.25 -12.31 6.81
C GLY A 394 8.04 -12.30 7.75
N ARG A 395 8.16 -11.68 8.93
CA ARG A 395 7.02 -11.52 9.85
C ARG A 395 5.91 -10.66 9.25
N LEU A 396 6.23 -9.64 8.46
CA LEU A 396 5.21 -8.82 7.78
C LEU A 396 4.38 -9.64 6.77
N LEU A 397 5.01 -10.64 6.15
CA LEU A 397 4.37 -11.56 5.20
C LEU A 397 3.51 -12.63 5.91
N ASP A 398 3.84 -13.00 7.14
CA ASP A 398 3.30 -14.18 7.81
C ASP A 398 2.31 -13.87 8.93
N GLU A 399 2.51 -12.75 9.63
CA GLU A 399 1.78 -12.40 10.84
C GLU A 399 0.74 -11.27 10.58
N PRO A 400 -0.37 -11.23 11.33
CA PRO A 400 -1.36 -10.16 11.25
C PRO A 400 -0.90 -8.92 12.06
N LEU A 401 0.29 -8.40 11.75
CA LEU A 401 0.88 -7.26 12.44
C LEU A 401 0.05 -5.98 12.24
N THR A 402 0.03 -5.13 13.27
CA THR A 402 -0.66 -3.83 13.24
C THR A 402 0.31 -2.71 13.62
N PRO A 403 0.03 -1.45 13.25
CA PRO A 403 0.91 -0.34 13.59
C PRO A 403 1.13 -0.18 15.10
N ALA A 404 0.07 -0.29 15.91
CA ALA A 404 0.17 -0.31 17.37
C ALA A 404 1.12 -1.40 17.90
N LEU A 405 1.08 -2.60 17.33
CA LEU A 405 1.96 -3.69 17.74
C LEU A 405 3.43 -3.38 17.40
N LEU A 406 3.70 -2.84 16.21
CA LEU A 406 5.06 -2.45 15.83
C LEU A 406 5.62 -1.37 16.76
N ARG A 407 4.82 -0.35 17.08
CA ARG A 407 5.20 0.70 18.05
C ARG A 407 5.46 0.13 19.44
N ALA A 408 4.64 -0.82 19.90
CA ALA A 408 4.88 -1.50 21.17
C ALA A 408 6.21 -2.29 21.17
N GLU A 409 6.57 -2.95 20.05
CA GLU A 409 7.88 -3.61 19.90
C GLU A 409 9.05 -2.63 19.86
N LEU A 410 8.84 -1.41 19.35
CA LEU A 410 9.80 -0.29 19.40
C LEU A 410 9.90 0.37 20.79
N GLY A 411 8.97 0.06 21.70
CA GLY A 411 8.89 0.70 23.02
C GLY A 411 8.31 2.11 23.00
N GLN A 412 7.49 2.44 21.98
CA GLN A 412 6.82 3.72 21.79
C GLN A 412 5.42 3.76 22.38
#